data_AF-A0A919SNU5-F1
#
_entry.id   AF-A0A919SNU5-F1
#
_cell.length_a   1.000
_cell.length_b   1.000
_cell.length_c   1.000
_cell.angle_alpha   90.00
_cell.angle_beta   90.00
_cell.angle_gamma   90.00
#
_symmetry.space_group_name_H-M   'P 1'
#
loop_
_entity.id
_entity.type
_entity.pdbx_description
1 polymer ?
#
loop_
_entity_poly.entity_id
_entity_poly.type
_entity_poly.pdbx_seq_one_letter_code
_entity_poly.pdbx_strand_id
1 'polypeptide(L)'
;MLRIVCRRFLALAGLVTLLAACGEPPAPPLTAPPDVPGSAGVSAGPAYPLPSGITAPVPLPTGGLPPGSVPTLPYAPPATYVPPATLPLVTTTPPRTTTTTAAPTPTTSPAAKCRSGPTPAQVVAVLKGLPGIPDRKLAVADGPFCSGSWQFARVQIAGEDPKKAEQLFVVTTGTPTALKVIEAGTDVCSVEVQTKAPAGIRVRACGA
;
A
#
# COMPACT_ATOMS: atom_id res chain seq x y z
N MET A 1 -23.84 31.02 47.65
CA MET A 1 -22.42 31.31 47.31
C MET A 1 -22.15 30.60 45.99
N LEU A 2 -22.26 31.16 44.78
CA LEU A 2 -22.20 32.52 44.22
C LEU A 2 -20.81 33.17 44.20
N ARG A 3 -20.38 33.62 42.99
CA ARG A 3 -19.12 34.33 42.61
C ARG A 3 -17.89 33.40 42.54
N ILE A 4 -16.88 33.52 41.67
CA ILE A 4 -16.47 34.44 40.56
C ILE A 4 -16.09 33.51 39.35
N VAL A 5 -16.31 33.75 38.05
CA VAL A 5 -16.79 34.87 37.20
C VAL A 5 -15.74 35.96 36.83
N CYS A 6 -14.57 35.54 36.32
CA CYS A 6 -13.50 36.37 35.73
C CYS A 6 -13.25 35.82 34.29
N ARG A 7 -13.67 36.37 33.14
CA ARG A 7 -13.86 37.77 32.67
C ARG A 7 -12.63 38.64 32.95
N ARG A 8 -11.92 39.24 31.98
CA ARG A 8 -12.15 39.46 30.53
C ARG A 8 -10.85 40.02 29.90
N PHE A 9 -10.70 39.85 28.58
CA PHE A 9 -10.07 40.80 27.62
C PHE A 9 -8.66 41.37 27.89
N LEU A 10 -7.72 40.92 27.05
CA LEU A 10 -6.69 41.71 26.34
C LEU A 10 -6.50 40.93 25.01
N ALA A 11 -7.00 41.30 23.84
CA ALA A 11 -7.02 42.57 23.08
C ALA A 11 -5.73 42.83 22.28
N LEU A 12 -5.93 43.07 20.97
CA LEU A 12 -5.07 43.75 19.98
C LEU A 12 -3.84 43.03 19.38
N ALA A 13 -4.02 42.69 18.10
CA ALA A 13 -3.23 43.14 16.93
C ALA A 13 -1.72 42.85 16.81
N GLY A 14 -1.37 42.26 15.65
CA GLY A 14 0.00 42.04 15.16
C GLY A 14 0.18 40.59 14.70
N LEU A 15 0.80 40.27 13.56
CA LEU A 15 1.27 41.09 12.44
C LEU A 15 1.32 40.16 11.20
N VAL A 16 1.00 40.64 10.00
CA VAL A 16 1.26 39.91 8.74
C VAL A 16 2.76 40.02 8.40
N THR A 17 3.31 39.09 7.60
CA THR A 17 4.74 38.96 7.17
C THR A 17 5.68 38.38 8.25
N LEU A 18 6.77 37.66 7.98
CA LEU A 18 7.34 37.00 6.78
C LEU A 18 7.57 35.49 7.12
N LEU A 19 8.08 34.55 6.30
CA LEU A 19 8.63 34.48 4.93
C LEU A 19 7.97 33.30 4.16
N ALA A 20 8.21 33.20 2.84
CA ALA A 20 8.25 31.92 2.15
C ALA A 20 9.65 31.30 2.24
N ALA A 21 9.75 30.02 2.59
CA ALA A 21 10.99 29.24 2.56
C ALA A 21 10.73 27.87 1.92
N CYS A 22 10.67 27.84 0.59
CA CYS A 22 10.85 26.58 -0.14
C CYS A 22 12.31 26.15 0.05
N GLY A 23 12.53 25.24 0.99
CA GLY A 23 13.81 24.52 1.08
C GLY A 23 13.91 23.57 -0.11
N GLU A 24 14.87 23.83 -0.99
CA GLU A 24 15.26 22.91 -2.07
C GLU A 24 15.61 21.53 -1.46
N PRO A 25 15.04 20.41 -1.95
CA PRO A 25 15.41 19.09 -1.45
C PRO A 25 16.90 18.81 -1.69
N PRO A 26 17.66 18.32 -0.69
CA PRO A 26 19.04 17.92 -0.93
C PRO A 26 19.10 16.78 -1.93
N ALA A 27 19.89 16.96 -2.99
CA ALA A 27 20.09 15.92 -4.00
C ALA A 27 20.68 14.64 -3.37
N PRO A 28 20.21 13.44 -3.74
CA PRO A 28 20.78 12.20 -3.23
C PRO A 28 22.22 12.03 -3.75
N PRO A 29 23.17 11.55 -2.93
CA PRO A 29 24.51 11.26 -3.38
C PRO A 29 24.52 10.12 -4.40
N LEU A 30 24.91 10.43 -5.64
CA LEU A 30 25.21 9.45 -6.68
C LEU A 30 26.52 8.73 -6.35
N THR A 31 26.48 7.69 -5.53
CA THR A 31 27.61 6.75 -5.39
C THR A 31 27.13 5.35 -5.01
N ALA A 32 26.88 4.52 -6.03
CA ALA A 32 26.73 3.08 -5.86
C ALA A 32 28.05 2.39 -6.28
N PRO A 33 28.76 1.70 -5.38
CA PRO A 33 29.76 0.71 -5.75
C PRO A 33 29.06 -0.63 -6.08
N PRO A 34 29.33 -1.27 -7.23
CA PRO A 34 28.91 -2.64 -7.49
C PRO A 34 30.02 -3.61 -7.08
N ASP A 35 29.79 -4.46 -6.07
CA ASP A 35 30.75 -5.53 -5.76
C ASP A 35 30.11 -6.87 -5.34
N VAL A 36 30.16 -7.78 -6.32
CA VAL A 36 30.39 -9.25 -6.30
C VAL A 36 29.58 -10.22 -5.40
N PRO A 37 29.24 -11.42 -5.92
CA PRO A 37 28.60 -12.49 -5.16
C PRO A 37 29.60 -13.31 -4.32
N GLY A 38 29.42 -13.30 -2.99
CA GLY A 38 30.15 -14.16 -2.05
C GLY A 38 29.43 -15.49 -1.79
N SER A 39 30.10 -16.61 -2.09
CA SER A 39 29.57 -17.97 -1.87
C SER A 39 29.92 -18.55 -0.49
N ALA A 40 29.19 -19.62 -0.14
CA ALA A 40 29.45 -20.61 0.93
C ALA A 40 29.05 -20.25 2.38
N GLY A 41 28.26 -21.15 2.98
CA GLY A 41 27.78 -21.04 4.37
C GLY A 41 26.75 -22.12 4.76
N VAL A 42 26.87 -23.35 4.24
CA VAL A 42 25.97 -24.46 4.64
C VAL A 42 26.37 -25.02 6.01
N SER A 43 25.77 -24.49 7.07
CA SER A 43 25.87 -25.07 8.41
C SER A 43 25.00 -26.33 8.53
N ALA A 44 25.61 -27.42 8.99
CA ALA A 44 24.98 -28.73 9.06
C ALA A 44 24.29 -29.00 10.42
N GLY A 45 23.19 -29.78 10.37
CA GLY A 45 22.64 -30.53 11.50
C GLY A 45 21.11 -30.46 11.63
N PRO A 46 20.49 -31.33 12.45
CA PRO A 46 20.86 -32.71 12.78
C PRO A 46 20.01 -33.73 11.99
N ALA A 47 20.39 -35.01 12.03
CA ALA A 47 19.71 -36.06 11.28
C ALA A 47 18.35 -36.46 11.87
N TYR A 48 17.31 -36.53 11.04
CA TYR A 48 16.06 -37.24 11.31
C TYR A 48 16.02 -38.53 10.46
N PRO A 49 15.67 -39.69 11.03
CA PRO A 49 15.58 -40.93 10.27
C PRO A 49 14.35 -40.91 9.35
N LEU A 50 14.59 -40.91 8.04
CA LEU A 50 13.56 -41.11 7.02
C LEU A 50 13.39 -42.61 6.71
N PRO A 51 12.17 -43.09 6.41
CA PRO A 51 11.91 -44.49 6.14
C PRO A 51 12.59 -44.96 4.83
N SER A 52 13.17 -46.16 4.89
CA SER A 52 13.87 -46.78 3.76
C SER A 52 12.93 -47.16 2.61
N GLY A 53 13.28 -46.78 1.38
CA GLY A 53 12.82 -47.49 0.18
C GLY A 53 12.28 -46.64 -0.96
N ILE A 54 13.14 -45.94 -1.69
CA ILE A 54 12.97 -45.76 -3.15
C ILE A 54 14.36 -45.85 -3.82
N THR A 55 14.51 -46.77 -4.77
CA THR A 55 15.75 -46.99 -5.52
C THR A 55 15.55 -46.57 -6.98
N ALA A 56 16.16 -45.47 -7.41
CA ALA A 56 16.51 -45.19 -8.81
C ALA A 56 17.41 -43.95 -8.93
N PRO A 57 18.62 -44.03 -9.52
CA PRO A 57 19.36 -42.84 -9.93
C PRO A 57 18.78 -42.29 -11.24
N VAL A 58 18.32 -41.03 -11.22
CA VAL A 58 17.93 -40.30 -12.44
C VAL A 58 19.21 -39.73 -13.10
N PRO A 59 19.45 -39.98 -14.40
CA PRO A 59 20.59 -39.36 -15.08
C PRO A 59 20.38 -37.86 -15.25
N LEU A 60 21.34 -37.06 -14.78
CA LEU A 60 21.38 -35.62 -15.11
C LEU A 60 21.70 -35.45 -16.60
N PRO A 61 20.98 -34.57 -17.34
CA PRO A 61 21.40 -34.19 -18.68
C PRO A 61 22.65 -33.30 -18.61
N THR A 62 23.83 -33.88 -18.86
CA THR A 62 25.07 -33.12 -19.07
C THR A 62 25.05 -32.43 -20.44
N GLY A 63 24.23 -31.38 -20.55
CA GLY A 63 24.20 -30.50 -21.71
C GLY A 63 25.35 -29.50 -21.67
N GLY A 64 26.48 -29.84 -22.28
CA GLY A 64 27.57 -28.89 -22.49
C GLY A 64 27.17 -27.81 -23.50
N LEU A 65 27.22 -26.54 -23.09
CA LEU A 65 27.06 -25.39 -23.99
C LEU A 65 28.40 -25.09 -24.67
N PRO A 66 28.47 -25.03 -26.02
CA PRO A 66 29.68 -24.63 -26.71
C PRO A 66 29.94 -23.12 -26.54
N PRO A 67 31.19 -22.68 -26.35
CA PRO A 67 31.53 -21.26 -26.31
C PRO A 67 31.53 -20.67 -27.72
N GLY A 68 30.70 -19.66 -27.96
CA GLY A 68 30.81 -18.80 -29.16
C GLY A 68 29.62 -18.86 -30.12
N SER A 69 28.51 -18.23 -29.73
CA SER A 69 27.48 -17.79 -30.69
C SER A 69 26.72 -16.58 -30.13
N VAL A 70 27.25 -15.38 -30.41
CA VAL A 70 26.49 -14.14 -30.23
C VAL A 70 25.43 -14.03 -31.33
N PRO A 71 24.13 -13.82 -31.01
CA PRO A 71 23.13 -13.58 -32.03
C PRO A 71 23.31 -12.17 -32.61
N THR A 72 23.81 -12.08 -33.84
CA THR A 72 23.78 -10.85 -34.62
C THR A 72 22.32 -10.52 -34.94
N LEU A 73 21.76 -9.50 -34.30
CA LEU A 73 20.44 -8.97 -34.66
C LEU A 73 20.50 -8.43 -36.10
N PRO A 74 19.59 -8.84 -37.00
CA PRO A 74 19.51 -8.24 -38.33
C PRO A 74 19.07 -6.78 -38.20
N TYR A 75 19.89 -5.88 -38.75
CA TYR A 75 19.56 -4.46 -38.87
C TYR A 75 18.35 -4.29 -39.78
N ALA A 76 17.21 -3.89 -39.22
CA ALA A 76 16.00 -3.62 -39.99
C ALA A 76 16.16 -2.30 -40.77
N PRO A 77 15.86 -2.27 -42.09
CA PRO A 77 15.89 -1.03 -42.85
C PRO A 77 14.78 -0.07 -42.40
N PRO A 78 14.96 1.26 -42.54
CA PRO A 78 13.94 2.23 -42.19
C PRO A 78 12.69 2.03 -43.05
N ALA A 79 11.53 1.86 -42.40
CA ALA A 79 10.26 1.71 -43.08
C ALA A 79 9.90 2.98 -43.87
N THR A 80 9.72 2.85 -45.19
CA THR A 80 9.28 3.94 -46.04
C THR A 80 7.82 4.26 -45.76
N TYR A 81 7.52 5.49 -45.37
CA TYR A 81 6.15 5.93 -45.12
C TYR A 81 5.36 6.00 -46.44
N VAL A 82 4.37 5.13 -46.59
CA VAL A 82 3.38 5.19 -47.67
C VAL A 82 2.09 5.77 -47.09
N PRO A 83 1.60 6.93 -47.58
CA PRO A 83 0.31 7.46 -47.12
C PRO A 83 -0.84 6.55 -47.59
N PRO A 84 -1.85 6.29 -46.75
CA PRO A 84 -2.99 5.45 -47.13
C PRO A 84 -3.83 6.09 -48.23
N ALA A 85 -4.32 5.27 -49.16
CA ALA A 85 -5.20 5.69 -50.24
C ALA A 85 -6.57 6.18 -49.72
N THR A 86 -7.22 7.05 -50.50
CA THR A 86 -8.45 7.76 -50.16
C THR A 86 -9.64 6.84 -49.84
N LEU A 87 -10.25 7.07 -48.68
CA LEU A 87 -11.55 6.50 -48.31
C LEU A 87 -12.71 7.27 -49.00
N PRO A 88 -13.87 6.62 -49.25
CA PRO A 88 -15.01 7.27 -49.90
C PRO A 88 -15.64 8.36 -49.03
N LEU A 89 -16.18 9.38 -49.71
CA LEU A 89 -16.75 10.58 -49.11
C LEU A 89 -18.02 10.26 -48.30
N VAL A 90 -17.92 10.26 -46.97
CA VAL A 90 -19.09 10.16 -46.08
C VAL A 90 -19.78 11.52 -46.00
N THR A 91 -21.05 11.58 -46.39
CA THR A 91 -21.87 12.79 -46.38
C THR A 91 -21.99 13.38 -44.98
N THR A 92 -21.38 14.55 -44.76
CA THR A 92 -21.42 15.24 -43.46
C THR A 92 -22.80 15.81 -43.16
N THR A 93 -23.56 15.10 -42.33
CA THR A 93 -24.67 15.71 -41.58
C THR A 93 -24.07 16.55 -40.45
N PRO A 94 -24.52 17.80 -40.20
CA PRO A 94 -23.93 18.64 -39.16
C PRO A 94 -24.05 17.96 -37.78
N PRO A 95 -22.98 17.96 -36.97
CA PRO A 95 -23.01 17.33 -35.66
C PRO A 95 -24.02 18.04 -34.76
N ARG A 96 -25.08 17.32 -34.36
CA ARG A 96 -25.94 17.77 -33.26
C ARG A 96 -25.07 17.85 -32.01
N THR A 97 -24.94 19.04 -31.44
CA THR A 97 -24.25 19.28 -30.18
C THR A 97 -25.03 18.63 -29.03
N THR A 98 -24.85 17.33 -28.82
CA THR A 98 -25.23 16.70 -27.56
C THR A 98 -24.24 17.17 -26.51
N THR A 99 -24.66 18.12 -25.68
CA THR A 99 -23.96 18.49 -24.45
C THR A 99 -23.95 17.28 -23.54
N THR A 100 -22.96 16.40 -23.70
CA THR A 100 -22.67 15.34 -22.74
C THR A 100 -22.14 16.02 -21.49
N THR A 101 -23.06 16.42 -20.62
CA THR A 101 -22.75 16.78 -19.24
C THR A 101 -21.93 15.64 -18.66
N ALA A 102 -20.66 15.90 -18.38
CA ALA A 102 -19.82 14.93 -17.70
C ALA A 102 -20.52 14.55 -16.39
N ALA A 103 -20.91 13.29 -16.26
CA ALA A 103 -21.45 12.80 -15.01
C ALA A 103 -20.40 13.05 -13.92
N PRO A 104 -20.77 13.61 -12.76
CA PRO A 104 -19.80 13.87 -11.71
C PRO A 104 -19.14 12.54 -11.34
N THR A 105 -17.80 12.51 -11.39
CA THR A 105 -17.02 11.37 -10.89
C THR A 105 -17.52 11.05 -9.49
N PRO A 106 -17.94 9.80 -9.18
CA PRO A 106 -18.45 9.48 -7.87
C PRO A 106 -17.32 9.64 -6.84
N THR A 107 -17.38 10.73 -6.06
CA THR A 107 -16.44 10.97 -4.96
C THR A 107 -16.58 9.84 -3.96
N THR A 108 -15.61 8.93 -3.93
CA THR A 108 -15.66 7.78 -3.03
C THR A 108 -15.52 8.28 -1.60
N SER A 109 -16.57 8.09 -0.79
CA SER A 109 -16.55 8.49 0.61
C SER A 109 -15.74 7.48 1.43
N PRO A 110 -14.85 7.93 2.33
CA PRO A 110 -14.10 7.01 3.19
C PRO A 110 -15.02 6.27 4.16
N ALA A 111 -14.63 5.05 4.54
CA ALA A 111 -15.41 4.21 5.44
C ALA A 111 -15.76 4.97 6.74
N ALA A 112 -17.03 4.89 7.13
CA ALA A 112 -17.55 5.49 8.36
C ALA A 112 -17.21 4.62 9.58
N LYS A 113 -17.29 5.18 10.79
CA LYS A 113 -17.13 4.37 12.02
C LYS A 113 -18.17 3.26 12.07
N CYS A 114 -17.74 2.07 12.49
CA CYS A 114 -18.63 0.91 12.60
C CYS A 114 -19.80 1.21 13.55
N ARG A 115 -21.04 1.00 13.09
CA ARG A 115 -22.24 1.02 13.97
C ARG A 115 -22.36 -0.28 14.76
N SER A 116 -22.13 -1.39 14.06
CA SER A 116 -21.88 -2.72 14.59
C SER A 116 -20.61 -3.23 13.91
N GLY A 117 -19.76 -3.93 14.65
CA GLY A 117 -18.43 -4.29 14.19
C GLY A 117 -17.53 -4.80 15.32
N PRO A 118 -16.25 -5.06 15.03
CA PRO A 118 -15.32 -5.54 16.04
C PRO A 118 -15.07 -4.49 17.12
N THR A 119 -14.85 -4.95 18.35
CA THR A 119 -14.42 -4.08 19.45
C THR A 119 -12.93 -3.74 19.31
N PRO A 120 -12.46 -2.62 19.90
CA PRO A 120 -11.03 -2.29 19.95
C PRO A 120 -10.16 -3.42 20.49
N ALA A 121 -10.66 -4.17 21.47
CA ALA A 121 -9.96 -5.33 22.04
C ALA A 121 -9.83 -6.49 21.05
N GLN A 122 -10.85 -6.77 20.23
CA GLN A 122 -10.81 -7.79 19.18
C GLN A 122 -9.82 -7.40 18.06
N VAL A 123 -9.77 -6.12 17.66
CA VAL A 123 -8.79 -5.61 16.70
C VAL A 123 -7.35 -5.77 17.22
N VAL A 124 -7.09 -5.41 18.49
CA VAL A 124 -5.76 -5.61 19.09
C VAL A 124 -5.43 -7.10 19.31
N ALA A 125 -6.42 -7.96 19.56
CA ALA A 125 -6.19 -9.38 19.77
C ALA A 125 -5.61 -10.08 18.53
N VAL A 126 -6.10 -9.76 17.33
CA VAL A 126 -5.63 -10.37 16.07
C VAL A 126 -4.27 -9.85 15.59
N LEU A 127 -3.73 -8.80 16.22
CA LEU A 127 -2.41 -8.24 15.90
C LEU A 127 -1.26 -8.90 16.68
N LYS A 128 -1.56 -9.66 17.74
CA LYS A 128 -0.53 -10.24 18.61
C LYS A 128 0.28 -11.31 17.90
N GLY A 129 1.61 -11.20 17.97
CA GLY A 129 2.53 -12.16 17.36
C GLY A 129 2.64 -12.08 15.84
N LEU A 130 2.04 -11.08 15.19
CA LEU A 130 2.27 -10.83 13.78
C LEU A 130 3.69 -10.25 13.54
N PRO A 131 4.39 -10.65 12.47
CA PRO A 131 5.69 -10.09 12.13
C PRO A 131 5.56 -8.59 11.83
N GLY A 132 6.55 -7.79 12.23
CA GLY A 132 6.55 -6.33 12.08
C GLY A 132 5.67 -5.57 13.07
N ILE A 133 4.81 -6.25 13.84
CA ILE A 133 4.04 -5.64 14.92
C ILE A 133 4.86 -5.69 16.22
N PRO A 134 5.04 -4.56 16.95
CA PRO A 134 5.87 -4.55 18.16
C PRO A 134 5.20 -5.37 19.28
N ASP A 135 6.01 -6.16 20.00
CA ASP A 135 5.58 -6.90 21.18
C ASP A 135 5.42 -5.98 22.41
N ARG A 136 4.50 -5.03 22.28
CA ARG A 136 4.10 -4.07 23.32
C ARG A 136 2.59 -4.04 23.40
N LYS A 137 2.05 -3.56 24.53
CA LYS A 137 0.61 -3.38 24.69
C LYS A 137 0.12 -2.34 23.67
N LEU A 138 -0.70 -2.77 22.70
CA LEU A 138 -1.31 -1.89 21.71
C LEU A 138 -2.69 -1.39 22.18
N ALA A 139 -3.13 -0.26 21.63
CA ALA A 139 -4.47 0.30 21.76
C ALA A 139 -4.94 0.86 20.41
N VAL A 140 -6.24 0.78 20.12
CA VAL A 140 -6.84 1.46 18.96
C VAL A 140 -6.88 2.96 19.23
N ALA A 141 -6.17 3.73 18.41
CA ALA A 141 -6.16 5.19 18.42
C ALA A 141 -7.46 5.75 17.81
N ASP A 142 -7.92 5.15 16.70
CA ASP A 142 -9.16 5.57 16.04
C ASP A 142 -9.76 4.46 15.15
N GLY A 143 -11.07 4.55 14.93
CA GLY A 143 -11.89 3.49 14.33
C GLY A 143 -12.48 2.54 15.38
N PRO A 144 -12.84 1.29 14.99
CA PRO A 144 -12.76 0.77 13.62
C PRO A 144 -13.75 1.46 12.67
N PHE A 145 -13.37 1.50 11.40
CA PHE A 145 -14.14 2.02 10.28
C PHE A 145 -14.59 0.84 9.41
N CYS A 146 -15.89 0.74 9.10
CA CYS A 146 -16.48 -0.41 8.44
C CYS A 146 -16.93 -0.08 7.01
N SER A 147 -16.73 -1.02 6.09
CA SER A 147 -17.42 -1.06 4.80
C SER A 147 -17.67 -2.52 4.43
N GLY A 148 -18.94 -2.93 4.37
CA GLY A 148 -19.30 -4.34 4.24
C GLY A 148 -18.68 -5.21 5.34
N SER A 149 -18.06 -6.32 4.97
CA SER A 149 -17.32 -7.22 5.86
C SER A 149 -15.88 -6.80 6.17
N TRP A 150 -15.42 -5.65 5.67
CA TRP A 150 -14.06 -5.16 5.85
C TRP A 150 -14.00 -4.03 6.88
N GLN A 151 -12.90 -3.97 7.63
CA GLN A 151 -12.66 -2.95 8.63
C GLN A 151 -11.23 -2.39 8.54
N PHE A 152 -11.09 -1.10 8.80
CA PHE A 152 -9.83 -0.39 8.95
C PHE A 152 -9.74 0.23 10.35
N ALA A 153 -8.59 0.17 11.01
CA ALA A 153 -8.36 0.86 12.27
C ALA A 153 -6.96 1.45 12.37
N ARG A 154 -6.83 2.50 13.16
CA ARG A 154 -5.55 3.11 13.55
C ARG A 154 -5.20 2.63 14.95
N VAL A 155 -3.98 2.14 15.11
CA VAL A 155 -3.46 1.49 16.32
C VAL A 155 -2.18 2.21 16.72
N GLN A 156 -1.90 2.24 18.02
CA GLN A 156 -0.69 2.80 18.58
C GLN A 156 -0.26 1.98 19.81
N ILE A 157 0.94 2.24 20.31
CA ILE A 157 1.39 1.71 21.60
C ILE A 157 0.58 2.39 22.72
N ALA A 158 0.07 1.58 23.65
CA ALA A 158 -0.78 2.04 24.74
C ALA A 158 0.05 2.79 25.80
N GLY A 159 -0.42 3.97 26.20
CA GLY A 159 0.26 4.84 27.16
C GLY A 159 1.32 5.76 26.56
N GLU A 160 1.55 5.69 25.25
CA GLU A 160 2.43 6.62 24.53
C GLU A 160 1.66 7.89 24.10
N ASP A 161 2.34 9.03 24.07
CA ASP A 161 1.74 10.31 23.63
C ASP A 161 1.36 10.21 22.13
N PRO A 162 0.12 10.53 21.73
CA PRO A 162 -0.36 10.32 20.37
C PRO A 162 0.32 11.19 19.30
N LYS A 163 1.15 12.17 19.68
CA LYS A 163 2.00 12.95 18.76
C LYS A 163 3.40 12.38 18.60
N LYS A 164 3.79 11.42 19.44
CA LYS A 164 5.09 10.74 19.44
C LYS A 164 4.96 9.27 19.04
N ALA A 165 3.82 8.66 19.35
CA ALA A 165 3.53 7.27 19.07
C ALA A 165 3.58 6.97 17.58
N GLU A 166 4.31 5.92 17.23
CA GLU A 166 4.28 5.34 15.89
C GLU A 166 2.86 4.84 15.59
N GLN A 167 2.27 5.36 14.50
CA GLN A 167 0.93 4.98 14.08
C GLN A 167 1.02 3.71 13.23
N LEU A 168 0.41 2.64 13.72
CA LEU A 168 0.16 1.43 12.94
C LEU A 168 -1.25 1.49 12.37
N PHE A 169 -1.43 0.94 11.19
CA PHE A 169 -2.70 0.72 10.54
C PHE A 169 -2.98 -0.78 10.49
N VAL A 170 -4.26 -1.14 10.44
CA VAL A 170 -4.69 -2.53 10.27
C VAL A 170 -5.92 -2.59 9.37
N VAL A 171 -5.87 -3.49 8.39
CA VAL A 171 -7.01 -3.88 7.55
C VAL A 171 -7.40 -5.31 7.93
N THR A 172 -8.66 -5.48 8.33
CA THR A 172 -9.26 -6.78 8.67
C THR A 172 -10.49 -7.04 7.81
N THR A 173 -10.88 -8.30 7.73
CA THR A 173 -12.15 -8.73 7.13
C THR A 173 -12.79 -9.84 7.95
N GLY A 174 -14.10 -10.03 7.79
CA GLY A 174 -14.89 -11.04 8.48
C GLY A 174 -15.84 -10.45 9.53
N THR A 175 -16.31 -11.31 10.42
CA THR A 175 -17.20 -10.94 11.53
C THR A 175 -16.39 -10.63 12.80
N PRO A 176 -16.97 -9.96 13.81
CA PRO A 176 -16.29 -9.67 15.08
C PRO A 176 -15.74 -10.91 15.82
N THR A 177 -16.31 -12.10 15.56
CA THR A 177 -15.89 -13.38 16.15
C THR A 177 -14.93 -14.18 15.27
N ALA A 178 -14.73 -13.78 14.01
CA ALA A 178 -13.88 -14.45 13.03
C ALA A 178 -13.12 -13.42 12.17
N LEU A 179 -12.45 -12.47 12.85
CA LEU A 179 -11.60 -11.47 12.21
C LEU A 179 -10.37 -12.14 11.59
N LYS A 180 -10.16 -11.90 10.30
CA LYS A 180 -8.92 -12.19 9.59
C LYS A 180 -8.17 -10.88 9.35
N VAL A 181 -6.89 -10.81 9.71
CA VAL A 181 -6.00 -9.72 9.26
C VAL A 181 -5.66 -9.95 7.80
N ILE A 182 -5.85 -8.90 6.98
CA ILE A 182 -5.36 -8.84 5.61
C ILE A 182 -3.97 -8.23 5.61
N GLU A 183 -3.81 -7.10 6.32
CA GLU A 183 -2.54 -6.38 6.40
C GLU A 183 -2.48 -5.56 7.68
N ALA A 184 -1.28 -5.40 8.24
CA ALA A 184 -1.02 -4.54 9.39
C ALA A 184 0.42 -4.02 9.35
N GLY A 185 0.61 -2.73 9.60
CA GLY A 185 1.91 -2.07 9.46
C GLY A 185 1.78 -0.54 9.40
N THR A 186 2.86 0.15 9.08
CA THR A 186 2.87 1.61 8.82
C THR A 186 2.34 1.96 7.42
N ASP A 187 2.31 1.00 6.50
CA ASP A 187 1.53 1.01 5.27
C ASP A 187 0.61 -0.22 5.25
N VAL A 188 -0.58 -0.10 4.64
CA VAL A 188 -1.58 -1.17 4.50
C VAL A 188 -2.31 -1.10 3.14
N CYS A 189 -1.63 -0.60 2.11
CA CYS A 189 -2.16 -0.49 0.75
C CYS A 189 -1.62 -1.60 -0.18
N SER A 190 -1.58 -2.85 0.28
CA SER A 190 -1.24 -3.98 -0.60
C SER A 190 -2.19 -4.11 -1.80
N VAL A 191 -1.71 -4.85 -2.81
CA VAL A 191 -2.51 -5.25 -3.98
C VAL A 191 -3.81 -5.95 -3.57
N GLU A 192 -3.84 -6.73 -2.48
CA GLU A 192 -5.08 -7.36 -1.99
C GLU A 192 -6.09 -6.30 -1.50
N VAL A 193 -5.64 -5.28 -0.77
CA VAL A 193 -6.51 -4.18 -0.33
C VAL A 193 -6.99 -3.35 -1.54
N GLN A 194 -6.09 -3.00 -2.46
CA GLN A 194 -6.45 -2.24 -3.67
C GLN A 194 -7.49 -2.96 -4.55
N THR A 195 -7.36 -4.28 -4.71
CA THR A 195 -8.21 -5.07 -5.62
C THR A 195 -9.47 -5.63 -4.99
N LYS A 196 -9.45 -6.00 -3.70
CA LYS A 196 -10.58 -6.68 -3.03
C LYS A 196 -11.31 -5.85 -1.98
N ALA A 197 -10.69 -4.82 -1.40
CA ALA A 197 -11.35 -4.05 -0.37
C ALA A 197 -12.45 -3.14 -0.95
N PRO A 198 -13.59 -2.97 -0.26
CA PRO A 198 -14.61 -2.01 -0.64
C PRO A 198 -14.05 -0.59 -0.74
N ALA A 199 -14.63 0.23 -1.63
CA ALA A 199 -14.06 1.51 -2.00
C ALA A 199 -13.76 2.42 -0.79
N GLY A 200 -14.64 2.51 0.21
CA GLY A 200 -14.40 3.31 1.42
C GLY A 200 -13.24 2.82 2.32
N ILE A 201 -12.85 1.53 2.25
CA ILE A 201 -11.64 1.02 2.91
C ILE A 201 -10.40 1.41 2.10
N ARG A 202 -10.47 1.40 0.77
CA ARG A 202 -9.37 1.88 -0.09
C ARG A 202 -9.08 3.37 0.13
N VAL A 203 -10.08 4.22 0.29
CA VAL A 203 -9.85 5.64 0.66
C VAL A 203 -9.12 5.74 2.02
N ARG A 204 -9.40 4.84 2.97
CA ARG A 204 -8.77 4.84 4.31
C ARG A 204 -7.34 4.30 4.31
N ALA A 205 -7.09 3.23 3.55
CA ALA A 205 -5.84 2.49 3.54
C ALA A 205 -4.83 3.00 2.48
N CYS A 206 -5.33 3.51 1.35
CA CYS A 206 -4.55 3.93 0.19
C CYS A 206 -4.69 5.43 -0.15
N GLY A 207 -5.66 6.14 0.42
CA GLY A 207 -5.89 7.57 0.12
C GLY A 207 -6.59 7.85 -1.22
N ALA A 208 -7.22 6.85 -1.85
CA ALA A 208 -7.86 6.93 -3.17
C ALA A 208 -9.38 6.66 -3.13
#